data_AF-A0A7W0YY97-F1
#
_entry.id   AF-A0A7W0YY97-F1
#
_cell.length_a   1.000
_cell.length_b   1.000
_cell.length_c   1.000
_cell.angle_alpha   90.00
_cell.angle_beta   90.00
_cell.angle_gamma   90.00
#
_symmetry.space_group_name_H-M   'P 1'
#
loop_
_entity.id
_entity.type
_entity.pdbx_description
1 polymer ?
#
loop_
_entity_poly.entity_id
_entity_poly.type
_entity_poly.pdbx_seq_one_letter_code
_entity_poly.pdbx_strand_id
1 'polypeptide(L)' 'AMPGGNIFHGDLSWPFAAEESQVGTWGVETDEPRLVYAASGGALRGGAVSGIGGHNAAHALLAHS' A
#
# COMPACT_ATOMS: atom_id res chain seq x y z
N ALA A 1 16.87 9.27 -3.61
CA ALA A 1 16.26 10.60 -3.84
C ALA A 1 15.23 10.46 -4.95
N MET A 2 14.04 11.05 -4.83
CA MET A 2 13.03 10.99 -5.89
C MET A 2 13.48 11.89 -7.06
N PRO A 3 13.58 11.37 -8.30
CA PRO A 3 13.83 12.21 -9.46
C PRO A 3 12.78 13.33 -9.56
N GLY A 4 13.18 14.52 -10.00
CA GLY A 4 12.23 15.62 -10.22
C GLY A 4 11.11 15.20 -11.17
N GLY A 5 9.86 15.50 -10.80
CA GLY A 5 8.67 15.10 -11.56
C GLY A 5 7.98 13.83 -11.07
N ASN A 6 8.54 13.11 -10.08
CA ASN A 6 7.80 12.04 -9.42
C ASN A 6 6.77 12.60 -8.45
N ILE A 7 5.50 12.35 -8.74
CA ILE A 7 4.38 12.70 -7.85
C ILE A 7 4.10 11.63 -6.80
N PHE A 8 4.66 10.43 -6.97
CA PHE A 8 4.50 9.33 -6.03
C PHE A 8 5.62 9.35 -5.00
N HIS A 9 5.23 9.11 -3.74
CA HIS A 9 6.14 8.93 -2.64
C HIS A 9 6.50 7.43 -2.57
N GLY A 10 7.48 7.02 -3.37
CA GLY A 10 7.89 5.63 -3.53
C GLY A 10 7.86 5.15 -4.98
N ASP A 11 8.42 3.97 -5.22
CA ASP A 11 8.53 3.38 -6.55
C ASP A 11 7.25 2.63 -6.97
N LEU A 12 7.18 2.30 -8.27
CA LEU A 12 6.22 1.33 -8.78
C LEU A 12 6.44 -0.03 -8.10
N SER A 13 5.40 -0.59 -7.49
CA SER A 13 5.45 -1.94 -6.91
C SER A 13 4.28 -2.80 -7.38
N TRP A 14 4.51 -4.11 -7.49
CA TRP A 14 3.47 -5.07 -7.83
C TRP A 14 2.55 -5.34 -6.62
N PRO A 15 1.30 -5.80 -6.82
CA PRO A 15 0.34 -6.00 -5.74
C PRO A 15 0.57 -7.28 -4.92
N PHE A 16 1.66 -8.01 -5.18
CA PHE A 16 1.98 -9.26 -4.51
C PHE A 16 2.85 -9.03 -3.28
N ALA A 17 2.82 -9.95 -2.32
CA ALA A 17 3.78 -9.96 -1.23
C ALA A 17 5.19 -10.13 -1.79
N ALA A 18 6.12 -9.28 -1.39
CA ALA A 18 7.53 -9.43 -1.77
C ALA A 18 8.23 -10.46 -0.87
N GLU A 19 7.82 -10.51 0.40
CA GLU A 19 8.37 -11.41 1.41
C GLU A 19 7.27 -12.32 1.99
N GLU A 20 7.65 -13.54 2.40
CA GLU A 20 6.72 -14.50 3.00
C GLU A 20 6.08 -13.97 4.29
N SER A 21 6.83 -13.19 5.08
CA SER A 21 6.34 -12.52 6.29
C SER A 21 5.21 -11.53 6.06
N GLN A 22 5.02 -11.07 4.82
CA GLN A 22 3.97 -10.13 4.46
C GLN A 22 2.68 -10.87 4.05
N VAL A 23 2.71 -12.18 3.80
CA VAL A 23 1.52 -12.93 3.39
C VAL A 23 0.41 -12.77 4.43
N GLY A 24 -0.80 -12.46 3.95
CA GLY A 24 -1.97 -12.19 4.80
C GLY A 24 -2.22 -10.71 5.10
N THR A 25 -1.26 -9.82 4.84
CA THR A 25 -1.49 -8.36 4.88
C THR A 25 -1.91 -7.81 3.52
N TRP A 26 -2.39 -6.58 3.47
CA TRP A 26 -2.78 -5.85 2.26
C TRP A 26 -1.73 -4.83 1.80
N GLY A 27 -0.67 -4.63 2.57
CA GLY A 27 0.45 -3.74 2.23
C GLY A 27 0.11 -2.26 2.35
N VAL A 28 -0.88 -1.93 3.17
CA VAL A 28 -1.37 -0.57 3.45
C VAL A 28 -1.50 -0.30 4.96
N GLU A 29 -1.30 -1.34 5.77
CA GLU A 29 -1.28 -1.29 7.22
C GLU A 29 -0.11 -0.43 7.71
N THR A 30 -0.32 0.18 8.87
CA THR A 30 0.71 0.94 9.59
C THR A 30 0.87 0.36 10.99
N ASP A 31 1.87 0.83 11.73
CA ASP A 31 2.05 0.45 13.13
C ASP A 31 0.93 1.02 14.03
N GLU A 32 0.15 2.00 13.56
CA GLU A 32 -1.03 2.53 14.24
C GLU A 32 -2.29 1.80 13.78
N PRO A 33 -2.98 1.02 14.65
CA PRO A 33 -4.07 0.12 14.25
C PRO A 33 -5.28 0.79 13.58
N ARG A 34 -5.45 2.11 13.76
CA ARG A 34 -6.57 2.88 13.21
C ARG A 34 -6.22 3.66 11.95
N LEU A 35 -4.99 3.53 11.44
CA LEU A 35 -4.50 4.25 10.28
C LEU A 35 -4.05 3.26 9.19
N VAL A 36 -4.48 3.55 7.96
CA VAL A 36 -4.09 2.81 6.75
C VAL A 36 -3.78 3.80 5.62
N TYR A 37 -2.89 3.41 4.71
CA TYR A 37 -2.64 4.15 3.48
C TYR A 37 -3.70 3.83 2.43
N ALA A 38 -4.39 4.85 1.90
CA ALA A 38 -5.36 4.69 0.81
C ALA A 38 -4.87 5.24 -0.53
N ALA A 39 -3.76 5.98 -0.55
CA ALA A 39 -3.15 6.48 -1.77
C ALA A 39 -2.31 5.38 -2.43
N SER A 40 -2.13 5.47 -3.76
CA SER A 40 -1.18 4.62 -4.48
C SER A 40 0.27 4.98 -4.17
N GLY A 41 0.58 6.23 -3.84
CA GLY A 41 1.89 6.62 -3.32
C GLY A 41 2.05 6.15 -1.87
N GLY A 42 3.14 5.44 -1.58
CA GLY A 42 3.48 4.97 -0.23
C GLY A 42 2.89 3.62 0.17
N ALA A 43 2.01 3.02 -0.64
CA ALA A 43 1.55 1.65 -0.42
C ALA A 43 2.68 0.66 -0.74
N LEU A 44 2.88 -0.34 0.13
CA LEU A 44 3.87 -1.40 -0.11
C LEU A 44 3.44 -2.30 -1.29
N ARG A 45 2.13 -2.48 -1.48
CA ARG A 45 1.54 -3.28 -2.57
C ARG A 45 0.78 -2.41 -3.56
N GLY A 46 1.19 -2.45 -4.82
CA GLY A 46 0.59 -1.62 -5.87
C GLY A 46 1.00 -0.15 -5.78
N GLY A 47 2.20 0.11 -5.26
CA GLY A 47 2.81 1.44 -5.23
C GLY A 47 2.79 2.07 -6.62
N ALA A 48 2.38 3.34 -6.71
CA ALA A 48 2.21 4.09 -7.96
C ALA A 48 1.23 3.49 -8.99
N VAL A 49 0.38 2.52 -8.61
CA VAL A 49 -0.69 1.97 -9.46
C VAL A 49 -2.05 2.52 -9.04
N SER A 50 -2.78 3.12 -9.98
CA SER A 50 -4.10 3.70 -9.72
C SER A 50 -5.09 2.68 -9.16
N GLY A 51 -5.80 3.07 -8.09
CA GLY A 51 -6.89 2.29 -7.49
C GLY A 51 -6.46 1.20 -6.51
N ILE A 52 -5.23 0.67 -6.57
CA ILE A 52 -4.81 -0.46 -5.71
C ILE A 52 -4.74 -0.05 -4.24
N GLY A 53 -4.13 1.10 -3.92
CA GLY A 53 -4.03 1.56 -2.53
C GLY A 53 -5.41 1.70 -1.85
N GLY A 54 -6.38 2.29 -2.53
CA GLY A 54 -7.74 2.45 -2.00
C GLY A 54 -8.48 1.11 -1.87
N HIS A 55 -8.35 0.22 -2.85
CA HIS A 55 -8.90 -1.14 -2.79
C HIS A 55 -8.34 -1.93 -1.60
N ASN A 56 -7.01 -1.94 -1.44
CA ASN A 56 -6.33 -2.62 -0.34
C ASN A 56 -6.73 -2.04 1.02
N ALA A 57 -6.82 -0.71 1.14
CA ALA A 57 -7.26 -0.06 2.37
C ALA A 57 -8.68 -0.49 2.78
N ALA A 58 -9.60 -0.58 1.83
CA ALA A 58 -10.96 -1.06 2.11
C ALA A 58 -10.95 -2.50 2.62
N HIS A 59 -10.19 -3.39 1.98
CA HIS A 59 -10.09 -4.79 2.44
C HIS A 59 -9.39 -4.94 3.79
N ALA A 60 -8.33 -4.17 4.04
CA ALA A 60 -7.66 -4.14 5.34
C ALA A 60 -8.63 -3.74 6.46
N LEU A 61 -9.45 -2.71 6.25
CA LEU A 61 -10.44 -2.27 7.23
C LEU A 61 -11.55 -3.31 7.45
N LEU A 62 -12.02 -3.97 6.38
CA LEU A 62 -13.03 -5.04 6.47
C LEU A 62 -12.51 -6.33 7.15
N ALA A 63 -11.19 -6.58 7.12
CA ALA A 63 -10.61 -7.72 7.82
C ALA A 63 -10.55 -7.54 9.34
N HIS A 64 -10.65 -6.30 9.82
CA HIS A 64 -10.61 -5.94 11.25
C HIS A 64 -12.00 -5.68 11.86
N SER A 65 -13.09 -5.99 11.13
CA SER A 65 -14.48 -5.83 11.58
C SER A 65 -15.07 -7.08 12.21
#